data_AF-W2WNL4-F1
#
_entry.id   AF-W2WNL4-F1
#
_cell.length_a   1.000
_cell.length_b   1.000
_cell.length_c   1.000
_cell.angle_alpha   90.00
_cell.angle_beta   90.00
_cell.angle_gamma   90.00
#
_symmetry.space_group_name_H-M   'P 1'
#
loop_
_entity.id
_entity.type
_entity.pdbx_description
1 polymer ?
#
loop_
_entity_poly.entity_id
_entity_poly.type
_entity_poly.pdbx_seq_one_letter_code
_entity_poly.pdbx_strand_id
1 'polypeptide(L)'
;MAHLLTGDEYEVHGSRLKHYCDADLGSTAEIREHDATQGIVLGVRALVGHRYEETAKEWQLLVAWRGLEDAGNSWKPFMLIYGDVPNIVVAYVGTVDAPELLALL
;
A
#
# COMPACT_ATOMS: atom_id res chain seq x y z
N MET A 1 -33.43 7.64 32.99
CA MET A 1 -33.83 6.22 33.15
C MET A 1 -32.56 5.42 33.36
N ALA A 2 -32.52 4.60 34.41
CA ALA A 2 -31.28 4.11 35.01
C ALA A 2 -30.65 2.93 34.25
N HIS A 3 -29.32 2.89 34.22
CA HIS A 3 -28.55 1.65 34.37
C HIS A 3 -27.22 1.91 35.08
N LEU A 4 -27.04 1.23 36.22
CA LEU A 4 -25.81 1.07 37.00
C LEU A 4 -24.86 0.13 36.24
N LEU A 5 -23.55 0.38 36.30
CA LEU A 5 -22.52 -0.55 36.81
C LEU A 5 -21.12 0.07 36.64
N THR A 6 -20.58 0.53 37.78
CA THR A 6 -19.15 0.65 38.15
C THR A 6 -18.28 1.50 37.20
N GLY A 7 -17.97 2.78 37.47
CA GLY A 7 -17.42 3.29 38.72
C GLY A 7 -15.95 3.62 38.51
N ASP A 8 -15.65 4.73 37.82
CA ASP A 8 -14.53 5.62 38.15
C ASP A 8 -14.69 6.94 37.38
N GLU A 9 -14.56 8.03 38.12
CA GLU A 9 -14.60 9.39 37.62
C GLU A 9 -13.18 9.79 37.19
N TYR A 10 -12.97 10.34 35.99
CA TYR A 10 -11.95 11.37 35.88
C TYR A 10 -12.37 12.56 35.03
N GLU A 11 -12.21 13.68 35.69
CA GLU A 11 -12.59 15.04 35.38
C GLU A 11 -11.67 15.65 34.30
N VAL A 12 -12.32 16.10 33.23
CA VAL A 12 -12.15 17.40 32.56
C VAL A 12 -10.70 17.92 32.40
N HIS A 13 -10.24 17.97 31.14
CA HIS A 13 -9.77 19.23 30.57
C HIS A 13 -10.35 19.39 29.17
N GLY A 14 -11.48 20.10 29.12
CA GLY A 14 -12.06 20.54 27.86
C GLY A 14 -11.12 21.52 27.18
N SER A 15 -10.79 21.24 25.92
CA SER A 15 -10.79 22.25 24.86
C SER A 15 -10.67 21.59 23.50
N ARG A 16 -11.63 21.93 22.64
CA ARG A 16 -11.65 21.77 21.17
C ARG A 16 -12.29 20.49 20.61
N LEU A 17 -13.57 20.32 20.94
CA LEU A 17 -14.51 19.66 20.04
C LEU A 17 -14.71 20.57 18.81
N LYS A 18 -13.94 20.38 17.74
CA LYS A 18 -14.39 20.85 16.42
C LYS A 18 -15.36 19.79 15.91
N HIS A 19 -16.63 20.16 15.87
CA HIS A 19 -17.67 19.40 15.20
C HIS A 19 -17.21 19.10 13.77
N TYR A 20 -16.96 17.84 13.48
CA TYR A 20 -16.82 17.37 12.11
C TYR A 20 -18.25 17.38 11.55
N CYS A 21 -18.62 18.48 10.90
CA CYS A 21 -19.85 18.53 10.13
C CYS A 21 -19.64 17.69 8.88
N ASP A 22 -20.33 16.55 8.83
CA ASP A 22 -20.69 15.81 7.63
C ASP A 22 -21.45 16.75 6.67
N ALA A 23 -20.71 17.42 5.80
CA ALA A 23 -21.25 17.98 4.56
C ALA A 23 -20.06 18.16 3.61
N ASP A 24 -20.07 17.39 2.52
CA ASP A 24 -19.09 17.42 1.44
C ASP A 24 -17.83 16.55 1.65
N LEU A 25 -18.03 15.24 1.80
CA LEU A 25 -17.02 14.29 1.30
C LEU A 25 -17.46 13.85 -0.09
N GLY A 26 -17.15 14.68 -1.09
CA GLY A 26 -17.03 14.26 -2.48
C GLY A 26 -16.00 13.14 -2.56
N SER A 27 -16.46 11.92 -2.31
CA SER A 27 -15.67 10.70 -2.38
C SER A 27 -15.35 10.39 -3.83
N THR A 28 -14.36 11.10 -4.36
CA THR A 28 -13.71 10.77 -5.62
C THR A 28 -12.23 11.06 -5.44
N ALA A 29 -11.44 9.99 -5.36
CA ALA A 29 -10.01 9.94 -5.69
C ALA A 29 -8.95 10.23 -4.61
N GLU A 30 -9.15 9.89 -3.34
CA GLU A 30 -8.04 9.94 -2.35
C GLU A 30 -7.92 8.67 -1.47
N ILE A 31 -8.01 7.48 -2.07
CA ILE A 31 -7.64 6.21 -1.40
C ILE A 31 -6.83 5.31 -2.35
N ARG A 32 -5.91 5.89 -3.14
CA ARG A 32 -4.99 5.09 -3.98
C ARG A 32 -3.51 5.30 -3.65
N GLU A 33 -3.19 6.27 -2.80
CA GLU A 33 -1.78 6.61 -2.52
C GLU A 33 -1.24 5.92 -1.26
N HIS A 34 -2.11 5.40 -0.38
CA HIS A 34 -1.67 4.81 0.89
C HIS A 34 -1.09 3.38 0.76
N ASP A 35 -1.28 2.71 -0.37
CA ASP A 35 -0.79 1.33 -0.53
C ASP A 35 0.72 1.27 -0.82
N ALA A 36 1.33 2.34 -1.37
CA ALA A 36 2.77 2.36 -1.71
C ALA A 36 3.66 2.30 -0.46
N THR A 37 3.29 3.02 0.58
CA THR A 37 4.10 3.16 1.79
C THR A 37 3.99 1.96 2.73
N GLN A 38 2.84 1.27 2.77
CA GLN A 38 2.63 0.14 3.69
C GLN A 38 3.27 -1.17 3.21
N GLY A 39 3.40 -1.39 1.90
CA GLY A 39 4.03 -2.59 1.35
C GLY A 39 5.51 -2.75 1.74
N ILE A 40 6.25 -1.64 1.80
CA ILE A 40 7.69 -1.64 2.13
C ILE A 40 7.94 -2.18 3.55
N VAL A 41 7.04 -1.91 4.50
CA VAL A 41 7.17 -2.38 5.88
C VAL A 41 6.90 -3.89 6.01
N LEU A 42 6.05 -4.45 5.14
CA LEU A 42 5.62 -5.86 5.19
C LEU A 42 6.64 -6.81 4.53
N GLY A 43 7.55 -6.28 3.71
CA GLY A 43 8.58 -7.05 3.01
C GLY A 43 8.07 -7.85 1.81
N VAL A 44 8.89 -7.95 0.77
CA VAL A 44 8.54 -8.66 -0.48
C VAL A 44 8.69 -10.17 -0.31
N ARG A 45 7.61 -10.92 -0.55
CA ARG A 45 7.62 -12.40 -0.60
C ARG A 45 8.09 -12.88 -1.97
N ALA A 46 7.48 -12.37 -3.02
CA ALA A 46 7.78 -12.73 -4.40
C ALA A 46 7.24 -11.67 -5.37
N LEU A 47 7.79 -11.65 -6.58
CA LEU A 47 7.21 -10.95 -7.72
C LEU A 47 6.46 -11.98 -8.55
N VAL A 48 5.16 -11.73 -8.76
CA VAL A 48 4.25 -12.72 -9.36
C VAL A 48 3.71 -12.26 -10.71
N GLY A 49 4.06 -11.06 -11.16
CA GLY A 49 3.64 -10.52 -12.43
C GLY A 49 4.32 -9.20 -12.76
N HIS A 50 4.26 -8.83 -14.03
CA HIS A 50 4.68 -7.52 -14.53
C HIS A 50 3.66 -7.02 -15.54
N ARG A 51 3.56 -5.70 -15.69
CA ARG A 51 2.75 -5.05 -16.71
C ARG A 51 3.31 -3.68 -17.03
N TYR A 52 3.05 -3.22 -18.25
CA TYR A 52 3.25 -1.82 -18.59
C TYR A 52 1.97 -1.04 -18.27
N GLU A 53 2.07 -0.02 -17.43
CA GLU A 53 0.95 0.87 -17.09
C GLU A 53 0.95 2.06 -18.04
N GLU A 54 0.05 2.07 -19.02
CA GLU A 54 0.04 3.09 -20.08
C GLU A 54 -0.22 4.51 -19.56
N THR A 55 -1.01 4.64 -18.49
CA THR A 55 -1.33 5.95 -17.89
C THR A 55 -0.11 6.58 -17.24
N ALA A 56 0.64 5.79 -16.46
CA ALA A 56 1.84 6.25 -15.77
C ALA A 56 3.11 6.16 -16.65
N LYS A 57 3.02 5.48 -17.80
CA LYS A 57 4.11 5.23 -18.76
C LYS A 57 5.32 4.58 -18.09
N GLU A 58 5.06 3.59 -17.24
CA GLU A 58 6.07 2.89 -16.48
C GLU A 58 5.77 1.40 -16.37
N TRP A 59 6.82 0.61 -16.15
CA TRP A 59 6.68 -0.80 -15.80
C TRP A 59 6.33 -0.95 -14.33
N GLN A 60 5.34 -1.78 -14.06
CA GLN A 60 4.91 -2.13 -12.71
C GLN A 60 5.07 -3.63 -12.47
N LEU A 61 5.42 -3.96 -11.23
CA LEU A 61 5.55 -5.32 -10.74
C LEU A 61 4.40 -5.63 -9.79
N LEU A 62 3.81 -6.81 -9.92
CA LEU A 62 2.84 -7.32 -8.97
C LEU A 62 3.60 -7.96 -7.82
N VAL A 63 3.54 -7.31 -6.67
CA VAL A 63 4.28 -7.70 -5.48
C VAL A 63 3.38 -8.53 -4.60
N ALA A 64 3.81 -9.75 -4.30
CA ALA A 64 3.25 -10.54 -3.22
C ALA A 64 3.99 -10.21 -1.92
N TRP A 65 3.24 -9.80 -0.90
CA TRP A 65 3.82 -9.38 0.38
C TRP A 65 3.96 -10.55 1.34
N ARG A 66 4.98 -10.49 2.20
CA ARG A 66 5.16 -11.48 3.26
C ARG A 66 4.08 -11.27 4.33
N GLY A 67 3.48 -12.38 4.78
CA GLY A 67 2.41 -12.34 5.79
C GLY A 67 1.03 -11.94 5.27
N LEU A 68 0.88 -11.63 3.97
CA LEU A 68 -0.41 -11.41 3.32
C LEU A 68 -0.74 -12.55 2.36
N GLU A 69 -2.05 -12.81 2.20
CA GLU A 69 -2.60 -13.69 1.17
C GLU A 69 -2.50 -13.03 -0.21
N ASP A 70 -2.76 -13.78 -1.28
CA ASP A 70 -2.65 -13.25 -2.66
C ASP A 70 -3.63 -12.12 -2.96
N ALA A 71 -4.73 -12.02 -2.21
CA ALA A 71 -5.65 -10.89 -2.26
C ALA A 71 -5.00 -9.56 -1.82
N GLY A 72 -3.90 -9.62 -1.08
CA GLY A 72 -3.10 -8.47 -0.69
C GLY A 72 -2.04 -8.07 -1.72
N ASN A 73 -1.92 -8.77 -2.85
CA ASN A 73 -0.91 -8.44 -3.85
C ASN A 73 -1.18 -7.07 -4.49
N SER A 74 -0.15 -6.26 -4.64
CA SER A 74 -0.28 -4.89 -5.14
C SER A 74 0.67 -4.60 -6.30
N TRP A 75 0.21 -3.79 -7.25
CA TRP A 75 1.06 -3.27 -8.33
C TRP A 75 1.91 -2.12 -7.82
N LYS A 76 3.22 -2.20 -8.08
CA LYS A 76 4.21 -1.19 -7.67
C LYS A 76 5.11 -0.80 -8.83
N PRO A 77 5.57 0.47 -8.88
CA PRO A 77 6.59 0.90 -9.83
C PRO A 77 7.82 0.00 -9.80
N PHE A 78 8.33 -0.38 -10.96
CA PHE A 78 9.54 -1.20 -11.08
C PHE A 78 10.70 -0.59 -10.30
N MET A 79 10.96 0.71 -10.51
CA MET A 79 12.08 1.42 -9.87
C MET A 79 11.95 1.47 -8.34
N LEU A 80 10.72 1.52 -7.83
CA LEU A 80 10.47 1.54 -6.39
C LEU A 80 10.86 0.20 -5.76
N ILE A 81 10.49 -0.92 -6.38
CA ILE A 81 10.81 -2.26 -5.87
C ILE A 81 12.27 -2.62 -6.14
N TYR A 82 12.84 -2.18 -7.25
CA TYR A 82 14.26 -2.38 -7.55
C TYR A 82 15.16 -1.66 -6.54
N GLY A 83 14.80 -0.44 -6.11
CA GLY A 83 15.53 0.27 -5.07
C GLY A 83 15.47 -0.40 -3.70
N ASP A 84 14.40 -1.14 -3.41
CA ASP A 84 14.19 -1.80 -2.12
C ASP A 84 14.78 -3.22 -2.06
N VAL A 85 14.52 -4.03 -3.08
CA VAL A 85 14.91 -5.46 -3.14
C VAL A 85 15.51 -5.84 -4.51
N PRO A 86 16.67 -5.26 -4.89
CA PRO A 86 17.25 -5.44 -6.23
C PRO A 86 17.51 -6.92 -6.56
N ASN A 87 17.95 -7.72 -5.58
CA ASN A 87 18.20 -9.15 -5.77
C ASN A 87 16.95 -9.93 -6.19
N ILE A 88 15.78 -9.59 -5.64
CA ILE A 88 14.51 -10.26 -5.98
C ILE A 88 14.08 -9.85 -7.39
N VAL A 89 14.24 -8.58 -7.74
CA VAL A 89 13.91 -8.08 -9.08
C VAL A 89 14.81 -8.71 -10.15
N VAL A 90 16.13 -8.74 -9.94
CA VAL A 90 17.09 -9.36 -10.89
C VAL A 90 16.77 -10.83 -11.09
N ALA A 91 16.50 -11.56 -9.99
CA ALA A 91 16.11 -12.97 -10.08
C ALA A 91 14.81 -13.14 -10.89
N TYR A 92 13.78 -12.32 -10.61
CA TYR A 92 12.52 -12.36 -11.33
C TYR A 92 12.71 -12.06 -12.83
N VAL A 93 13.42 -10.99 -13.18
CA VAL A 93 13.72 -10.61 -14.57
C VAL A 93 14.46 -11.75 -15.29
N GLY A 94 15.38 -12.43 -14.61
CA GLY A 94 16.05 -13.61 -15.16
C GLY A 94 15.18 -14.85 -15.36
N THR A 95 13.99 -14.91 -14.74
CA THR A 95 13.02 -16.01 -14.95
C THR A 95 11.98 -15.72 -16.03
N VAL A 96 11.82 -14.45 -16.43
CA VAL A 96 10.82 -14.03 -17.42
C VAL A 96 11.50 -13.66 -18.73
N ASP A 97 10.88 -13.99 -19.86
CA ASP A 97 11.35 -13.57 -21.18
C ASP A 97 10.81 -12.16 -21.50
N ALA A 98 11.33 -11.15 -20.79
CA ALA A 98 10.89 -9.76 -20.89
C ALA A 98 12.09 -8.82 -21.12
N PRO A 99 12.55 -8.64 -22.38
CA PRO A 99 13.71 -7.81 -22.70
C PRO A 99 13.53 -6.34 -22.27
N GLU A 100 12.30 -5.84 -22.26
CA GLU A 100 11.94 -4.53 -21.70
C GLU A 100 12.34 -4.35 -20.23
N LEU A 101 12.20 -5.38 -19.39
CA LEU A 101 12.53 -5.30 -17.97
C LEU A 101 14.04 -5.45 -17.76
N LEU A 102 14.69 -6.26 -18.59
CA LEU A 102 16.15 -6.38 -18.61
C LEU A 102 16.81 -5.04 -18.95
N ALA A 103 16.19 -4.23 -19.81
CA ALA A 103 16.67 -2.90 -20.16
C ALA A 103 16.55 -1.86 -19.02
N LEU A 104 15.86 -2.19 -17.92
CA LEU A 104 15.65 -1.32 -16.76
C LEU A 104 16.56 -1.65 -15.56
N LEU A 105 17.32 -2.75 -15.60
CA LEU A 105 18.25 -3.16 -14.55
C LEU A 105 19.54 -2.33 -14.57
#